data_AF-A0A9P1DK92-F1
#
_entry.id   AF-A0A9P1DK92-F1
#
_cell.length_a   1.000
_cell.length_b   1.000
_cell.length_c   1.000
_cell.angle_alpha   90.00
_cell.angle_beta   90.00
_cell.angle_gamma   90.00
#
_symmetry.space_group_name_H-M   'P 1'
#
loop_
_entity.id
_entity.type
_entity.pdbx_description
1 polymer ?
#
loop_
_entity_poly.entity_id
_entity_poly.type
_entity_poly.pdbx_seq_one_letter_code
_entity_poly.pdbx_strand_id
1 'polypeptide(L)'
;MGRSLRKSRNAKKVSQKVKEGKKMRKHFNPRHIQDQELRKRFDKNKTLKQNMEATNLKEMYKERLPKKIPKKAAHPVKVNEEEAPICKKLAEKYGEDYEKMHWDVKINVFQWTTRFCEKKVKAFKAGHLRSMKAEILSGHGMDFRKPMYGKSKDRNVFGH
;
A
#
# COMPACT_ATOMS: atom_id res chain seq x y z
N MET A 1 -40.94 13.23 20.29
CA MET A 1 -42.12 13.94 19.74
C MET A 1 -42.54 13.31 18.41
N GLY A 2 -43.57 12.46 18.43
CA GLY A 2 -44.05 11.76 17.24
C GLY A 2 -44.70 12.72 16.26
N ARG A 3 -44.34 12.63 14.97
CA ARG A 3 -44.99 13.42 13.91
C ARG A 3 -46.48 13.08 13.87
N SER A 4 -47.36 14.08 13.81
CA SER A 4 -48.80 13.84 13.82
C SER A 4 -49.23 12.98 12.61
N LEU A 5 -49.98 11.91 12.89
CA LEU A 5 -50.50 10.97 11.89
C LEU A 5 -51.33 11.66 10.79
N ARG A 6 -51.92 12.83 11.09
CA ARG A 6 -52.64 13.65 10.12
C ARG A 6 -51.72 14.23 9.05
N LYS A 7 -50.50 14.67 9.42
CA LYS A 7 -49.52 15.23 8.47
C LYS A 7 -48.91 14.15 7.58
N SER A 8 -48.77 12.91 8.07
CA SER A 8 -48.29 11.80 7.23
C SER A 8 -49.34 11.29 6.24
N ARG A 9 -50.62 11.25 6.63
CA ARG A 9 -51.73 10.84 5.74
C ARG A 9 -51.96 11.81 4.59
N ASN A 10 -51.78 13.11 4.82
CA ASN A 10 -51.92 14.15 3.78
C ASN A 10 -50.62 14.42 3.00
N ALA A 11 -49.52 13.74 3.32
CA ALA A 11 -48.28 13.87 2.57
C ALA A 11 -48.43 13.22 1.19
N LYS A 12 -48.65 14.04 0.16
CA LYS A 12 -48.62 13.56 -1.23
C LYS A 12 -47.27 12.90 -1.50
N LYS A 13 -47.29 11.66 -1.98
CA LYS A 13 -46.08 10.92 -2.36
C LYS A 13 -45.42 11.68 -3.50
N VAL A 14 -44.33 12.38 -3.21
CA VAL A 14 -43.55 13.10 -4.24
C VAL A 14 -42.80 12.03 -5.04
N SER A 15 -43.37 11.57 -6.14
CA SER A 15 -42.62 10.81 -7.15
C SER A 15 -41.90 11.82 -8.03
N GLN A 16 -40.60 12.02 -7.80
CA GLN A 16 -39.78 12.63 -8.83
C GLN A 16 -39.76 11.66 -10.02
N LYS A 17 -40.38 12.04 -11.14
CA LYS A 17 -40.08 11.40 -12.42
C LYS A 17 -38.58 11.54 -12.64
N VAL A 18 -37.85 10.43 -12.63
CA VAL A 18 -36.47 10.41 -13.12
C VAL A 18 -36.57 10.97 -14.53
N LYS A 19 -35.92 12.12 -14.80
CA LYS A 19 -35.90 12.69 -16.14
C LYS A 19 -35.19 11.68 -17.05
N GLU A 20 -35.97 10.81 -17.69
CA GLU A 20 -35.50 10.00 -18.81
C GLU A 20 -34.82 10.96 -19.79
N GLY A 21 -33.52 10.76 -20.00
CA GLY A 21 -32.75 11.60 -20.92
C GLY A 21 -31.87 12.69 -20.31
N LYS A 22 -31.66 12.75 -18.98
CA LYS A 22 -30.39 13.36 -18.51
C LYS A 22 -29.24 12.44 -18.91
N LYS A 23 -28.80 12.56 -20.18
CA LYS A 23 -27.58 11.96 -20.72
C LYS A 23 -26.52 12.13 -19.64
N MET A 24 -26.08 11.03 -19.01
CA MET A 24 -24.88 11.05 -18.16
C MET A 24 -23.85 11.86 -18.93
N ARG A 25 -23.30 12.91 -18.30
CA ARG A 25 -22.49 13.95 -18.95
C ARG A 25 -21.61 13.29 -20.02
N LYS A 26 -22.01 13.43 -21.30
CA LYS A 26 -21.29 12.82 -22.43
C LYS A 26 -19.84 13.27 -22.48
N HIS A 27 -19.57 14.43 -21.89
CA HIS A 27 -18.29 15.12 -21.93
C HIS A 27 -17.61 15.01 -20.56
N PHE A 28 -16.68 14.07 -20.46
CA PHE A 28 -15.67 14.11 -19.41
C PHE A 28 -14.74 15.30 -19.71
N ASN A 29 -14.48 16.15 -18.72
CA ASN A 29 -13.59 17.30 -18.92
C ASN A 29 -12.14 16.81 -19.04
N PRO A 30 -11.45 16.97 -20.19
CA PRO A 30 -10.09 16.48 -20.36
C PRO A 30 -9.08 17.15 -19.42
N ARG A 31 -9.41 18.31 -18.81
CA ARG A 31 -8.55 18.97 -17.83
C ARG A 31 -8.35 18.15 -16.56
N HIS A 32 -9.25 17.22 -16.25
CA HIS A 32 -9.13 16.34 -15.08
C HIS A 32 -8.22 15.13 -15.36
N ILE A 33 -7.83 14.91 -16.62
CA ILE A 33 -6.86 13.87 -16.98
C ILE A 33 -5.47 14.37 -16.58
N GLN A 34 -4.87 13.71 -15.58
CA GLN A 34 -3.53 14.02 -15.11
C GLN A 34 -2.45 13.64 -16.13
N ASP A 35 -2.67 12.54 -16.86
CA ASP A 35 -1.72 12.06 -17.85
C ASP A 35 -1.75 12.94 -19.12
N GLN A 36 -0.59 13.51 -19.47
CA GLN A 36 -0.44 14.39 -20.62
C GLN A 36 -0.66 13.68 -21.96
N GLU A 37 -0.19 12.44 -22.10
CA GLU A 37 -0.29 11.67 -23.34
C GLU A 37 -1.73 11.22 -23.59
N LEU A 38 -2.40 10.75 -22.54
CA LEU A 38 -3.82 10.40 -22.60
C LEU A 38 -4.68 11.62 -22.90
N ARG A 39 -4.37 12.75 -22.27
CA ARG A 39 -5.10 14.02 -22.47
C ARG A 39 -4.98 14.55 -23.90
N LYS A 40 -3.83 14.37 -24.57
CA LYS A 40 -3.64 14.76 -25.98
C LYS A 40 -4.52 13.94 -26.93
N ARG A 41 -4.70 12.64 -26.67
CA ARG A 41 -5.47 11.73 -27.53
C ARG A 41 -6.97 11.68 -27.19
N PHE A 42 -7.39 12.27 -26.08
CA PHE A 42 -8.77 12.19 -25.59
C PHE A 42 -9.74 13.01 -26.46
N ASP A 43 -10.73 12.34 -27.05
CA ASP A 43 -11.79 12.99 -27.82
C ASP A 43 -12.96 13.38 -26.91
N LYS A 44 -13.31 14.67 -26.89
CA LYS A 44 -14.42 15.21 -26.07
C LYS A 44 -15.80 14.75 -26.56
N ASN A 45 -15.90 14.29 -27.80
CA ASN A 45 -17.16 13.87 -28.42
C ASN A 45 -17.49 12.41 -28.11
N LYS A 46 -16.50 11.62 -27.69
CA LYS A 46 -16.63 10.23 -27.29
C LYS A 46 -16.88 10.11 -25.79
N THR A 47 -17.55 9.04 -25.41
CA THR A 47 -17.66 8.65 -24.00
C THR A 47 -16.30 8.18 -23.48
N LEU A 48 -16.10 8.21 -22.16
CA LEU A 48 -14.86 7.72 -21.53
C LEU A 48 -14.54 6.29 -21.98
N LYS A 49 -15.53 5.40 -22.01
CA LYS A 49 -15.36 4.00 -22.42
C LYS A 49 -14.83 3.89 -23.87
N GLN A 50 -15.43 4.62 -24.79
CA GLN A 50 -15.00 4.66 -26.20
C GLN A 50 -13.58 5.23 -26.37
N ASN A 51 -13.21 6.23 -25.56
CA ASN A 51 -11.83 6.73 -25.55
C ASN A 51 -10.85 5.69 -25.00
N MET A 52 -11.20 4.99 -23.92
CA MET A 52 -10.34 3.94 -23.36
C MET A 52 -10.16 2.76 -24.33
N GLU A 53 -11.22 2.37 -25.04
CA GLU A 53 -11.17 1.33 -26.09
C GLU A 53 -10.33 1.76 -27.30
N ALA A 54 -10.36 3.04 -27.65
CA ALA A 54 -9.56 3.58 -28.75
C ALA A 54 -8.07 3.77 -28.38
N THR A 55 -7.74 3.88 -27.10
CA THR A 55 -6.36 4.13 -26.65
C THR A 55 -5.58 2.84 -26.44
N ASN A 56 -4.52 2.61 -27.22
CA ASN A 56 -3.56 1.54 -27.01
C ASN A 56 -2.43 1.97 -26.07
N LEU A 57 -2.47 1.53 -24.80
CA LEU A 57 -1.47 1.89 -23.78
C LEU A 57 -0.03 1.50 -24.18
N LYS A 58 0.13 0.38 -24.92
CA LYS A 58 1.45 -0.08 -25.34
C LYS A 58 2.14 0.88 -26.30
N GLU A 59 1.36 1.52 -27.19
CA GLU A 59 1.87 2.51 -28.12
C GLU A 59 2.15 3.84 -27.42
N MET A 60 1.26 4.26 -26.52
CA MET A 60 1.42 5.52 -25.79
C MET A 60 2.70 5.51 -24.97
N TYR A 61 2.91 4.48 -24.17
CA TYR A 61 4.03 4.42 -23.24
C TYR A 61 5.20 3.57 -23.74
N LYS A 62 5.32 3.32 -25.05
CA LYS A 62 6.36 2.45 -25.61
C LYS A 62 7.77 2.87 -25.20
N GLU A 63 8.01 4.16 -25.11
CA GLU A 63 9.30 4.74 -24.71
C GLU A 63 9.58 4.61 -23.22
N ARG A 64 8.53 4.66 -22.38
CA ARG A 64 8.65 4.61 -20.91
C ARG A 64 8.65 3.19 -20.37
N LEU A 65 8.09 2.24 -21.12
CA LEU A 65 8.03 0.84 -20.71
C LEU A 65 9.41 0.18 -20.83
N PRO A 66 9.82 -0.63 -19.83
CA PRO A 66 11.07 -1.37 -19.91
C PRO A 66 11.01 -2.40 -21.05
N LYS A 67 12.06 -2.47 -21.88
CA LYS A 67 12.17 -3.44 -22.98
C LYS A 67 12.10 -4.89 -22.51
N LYS A 68 12.51 -5.16 -21.26
CA LYS A 68 12.49 -6.48 -20.64
C LYS A 68 11.82 -6.38 -19.27
N ILE A 69 10.62 -6.93 -19.15
CA ILE A 69 9.92 -7.03 -17.87
C ILE A 69 10.56 -8.17 -17.07
N PRO A 70 11.10 -7.92 -15.86
CA PRO A 70 11.65 -8.99 -15.04
C PRO A 70 10.54 -9.96 -14.62
N LYS A 71 10.73 -11.27 -14.84
CA LYS A 71 9.77 -12.30 -14.45
C LYS A 71 9.62 -12.46 -12.93
N LYS A 72 10.60 -11.99 -12.16
CA LYS A 72 10.61 -12.05 -10.69
C LYS A 72 10.59 -10.62 -10.14
N ALA A 73 9.74 -10.37 -9.15
CA ALA A 73 9.72 -9.10 -8.45
C ALA A 73 11.08 -8.88 -7.77
N ALA A 74 11.72 -7.75 -8.04
CA ALA A 74 13.05 -7.42 -7.53
C ALA A 74 12.99 -6.80 -6.12
N HIS A 75 12.01 -7.17 -5.30
CA HIS A 75 11.94 -6.70 -3.92
C HIS A 75 12.72 -7.67 -3.03
N PRO A 76 13.97 -7.35 -2.63
CA PRO A 76 14.72 -8.21 -1.74
C PRO A 76 13.97 -8.33 -0.42
N VAL A 77 13.97 -9.55 0.14
CA VAL A 77 13.53 -9.75 1.51
C VAL A 77 14.49 -8.99 2.40
N LYS A 78 13.94 -8.13 3.27
CA LYS A 78 14.73 -7.40 4.25
C LYS A 78 14.31 -7.81 5.66
N VAL A 79 15.24 -7.70 6.58
CA VAL A 79 15.07 -8.00 8.01
C VAL A 79 14.88 -6.68 8.75
N ASN A 80 13.89 -6.60 9.63
CA ASN A 80 13.64 -5.40 10.43
C ASN A 80 14.67 -5.29 11.58
N GLU A 81 14.85 -4.10 12.15
CA GLU A 81 15.79 -3.88 13.27
C GLU A 81 15.47 -4.76 14.49
N GLU A 82 14.19 -5.01 14.77
CA GLU A 82 13.75 -5.86 15.89
C GLU A 82 14.04 -7.35 15.65
N GLU A 83 14.02 -7.78 14.39
CA GLU A 83 14.26 -9.17 13.99
C GLU A 83 15.75 -9.48 13.84
N ALA A 84 16.57 -8.46 13.57
CA ALA A 84 18.02 -8.59 13.41
C ALA A 84 18.73 -9.26 14.59
N PRO A 85 18.48 -8.90 15.88
CA PRO A 85 19.12 -9.58 17.01
C PRO A 85 18.68 -11.05 17.14
N ILE A 86 17.44 -11.39 16.75
CA ILE A 86 16.96 -12.77 16.73
C ILE A 86 17.70 -13.56 15.65
N CYS A 87 17.79 -13.01 14.43
CA CYS A 87 18.51 -13.63 13.32
C CYS A 87 19.99 -13.84 13.65
N LYS A 88 20.63 -12.87 14.34
CA LYS A 88 22.01 -12.98 14.82
C LYS A 88 22.18 -14.15 15.80
N LYS A 89 21.34 -14.24 16.83
CA LYS A 89 21.38 -15.33 17.82
C LYS A 89 21.12 -16.71 17.19
N LEU A 90 20.17 -16.79 16.27
CA LEU A 90 19.87 -18.03 15.54
C LEU A 90 21.06 -18.46 14.66
N ALA A 91 21.66 -17.51 13.93
CA ALA A 91 22.82 -17.78 13.08
C ALA A 91 24.05 -18.20 13.90
N GLU A 92 24.30 -17.57 15.05
CA GLU A 92 25.41 -17.92 15.95
C GLU A 92 25.24 -19.32 16.58
N LYS A 93 24.01 -19.72 16.94
CA LYS A 93 23.76 -21.00 17.62
C LYS A 93 23.64 -22.20 16.68
N TYR A 94 22.96 -22.02 15.54
CA TYR A 94 22.57 -23.14 14.66
C TYR A 94 23.18 -23.07 13.26
N GLY A 95 23.86 -21.98 12.89
CA GLY A 95 24.52 -21.85 11.58
C GLY A 95 23.54 -21.86 10.40
N GLU A 96 23.38 -23.02 9.76
CA GLU A 96 22.51 -23.23 8.58
C GLU A 96 21.41 -24.28 8.81
N ASP A 97 21.30 -24.82 10.03
CA ASP A 97 20.28 -25.80 10.38
C ASP A 97 18.92 -25.12 10.67
N TYR A 98 18.16 -24.81 9.61
CA TYR A 98 16.89 -24.08 9.72
C TYR A 98 15.77 -24.84 10.46
N GLU A 99 15.82 -26.17 10.48
CA GLU A 99 14.86 -26.99 11.24
C GLU A 99 15.05 -26.81 12.76
N LYS A 100 16.30 -26.80 13.23
CA LYS A 100 16.60 -26.54 14.64
C LYS A 100 16.26 -25.10 15.03
N MET A 101 16.47 -24.14 14.14
CA MET A 101 16.06 -22.75 14.35
C MET A 101 14.54 -22.60 14.49
N HIS A 102 13.77 -23.37 13.72
CA HIS A 102 12.32 -23.36 13.81
C HIS A 102 11.82 -23.85 15.18
N TRP A 103 12.41 -24.93 15.69
CA TRP A 103 12.04 -25.53 16.97
C TRP A 103 12.55 -24.78 18.21
N ASP A 104 13.52 -23.87 18.09
CA ASP A 104 14.02 -23.07 19.22
C ASP A 104 13.06 -21.91 19.56
N VAL A 105 11.98 -22.23 20.28
CA VAL A 105 10.96 -21.26 20.72
C VAL A 105 11.53 -20.14 21.59
N LYS A 106 12.67 -20.35 22.27
CA LYS A 106 13.27 -19.34 23.15
C LYS A 106 13.93 -18.22 22.36
N ILE A 107 14.63 -18.56 21.29
CA ILE A 107 15.30 -17.57 20.43
C ILE A 107 14.34 -17.10 19.34
N ASN A 108 13.60 -18.01 18.72
CA ASN A 108 12.56 -17.73 17.72
C ASN A 108 11.24 -17.31 18.38
N VAL A 109 11.25 -16.14 19.01
CA VAL A 109 10.09 -15.58 19.74
C VAL A 109 8.85 -15.46 18.84
N PHE A 110 9.05 -15.21 17.54
CA PHE A 110 7.98 -15.06 16.55
C PHE A 110 7.50 -16.37 15.94
N GLN A 111 8.04 -17.52 16.39
CA GLN A 111 7.67 -18.85 15.92
C GLN A 111 7.68 -18.97 14.38
N TRP A 112 8.72 -18.41 13.75
CA TRP A 112 8.88 -18.49 12.29
C TRP A 112 8.97 -19.94 11.83
N THR A 113 8.32 -20.23 10.69
CA THR A 113 8.48 -21.53 10.01
C THR A 113 9.88 -21.65 9.41
N THR A 114 10.31 -22.88 9.12
CA THR A 114 11.65 -23.18 8.54
C THR A 114 11.99 -22.32 7.33
N ARG A 115 11.05 -22.15 6.38
CA ARG A 115 11.20 -21.31 5.19
C ARG A 115 11.37 -19.82 5.53
N PHE A 116 10.74 -19.34 6.60
CA PHE A 116 10.90 -17.95 7.04
C PHE A 116 12.25 -17.75 7.72
N CYS A 117 12.69 -18.69 8.57
CA CYS A 117 14.02 -18.69 9.15
C CYS A 117 15.09 -18.64 8.05
N GLU A 118 14.96 -19.49 7.04
CA GLU A 118 15.86 -19.49 5.88
C GLU A 118 15.93 -18.12 5.19
N LYS A 119 14.78 -17.56 4.82
CA LYS A 119 14.71 -16.25 4.14
C LYS A 119 15.31 -15.13 4.97
N LYS A 120 14.99 -15.06 6.26
CA LYS A 120 15.41 -13.99 7.16
C LYS A 120 16.89 -14.11 7.51
N VAL A 121 17.38 -15.29 7.85
CA VAL A 121 18.80 -15.50 8.15
C VAL A 121 19.67 -15.27 6.91
N LYS A 122 19.22 -15.71 5.71
CA LYS A 122 19.92 -15.38 4.45
C LYS A 122 19.92 -13.89 4.16
N ALA A 123 18.78 -13.21 4.36
CA ALA A 123 18.68 -11.76 4.19
C ALA A 123 19.58 -11.00 5.19
N PHE A 124 19.68 -11.48 6.44
CA PHE A 124 20.58 -10.94 7.46
C PHE A 124 22.06 -11.13 7.08
N LYS A 125 22.46 -12.34 6.67
CA LYS A 125 23.82 -12.64 6.18
C LYS A 125 24.19 -11.78 4.95
N ALA A 126 23.22 -11.49 4.09
CA ALA A 126 23.41 -10.61 2.93
C ALA A 126 23.40 -9.10 3.27
N GLY A 127 23.24 -8.73 4.55
CA GLY A 127 23.24 -7.32 4.99
C GLY A 127 21.96 -6.55 4.62
N HIS A 128 20.87 -7.25 4.27
CA HIS A 128 19.59 -6.62 3.93
C HIS A 128 18.79 -6.23 5.18
N LEU A 129 19.31 -5.26 5.93
CA LEU A 129 18.64 -4.66 7.08
C LEU A 129 17.73 -3.50 6.61
N ARG A 130 16.50 -3.44 7.13
CA ARG A 130 15.64 -2.25 7.05
C ARG A 130 15.93 -1.37 8.25
N SER A 131 16.25 -0.10 8.02
CA SER A 131 16.29 0.89 9.08
C SER A 131 14.90 1.44 9.36
N MET A 132 14.49 1.52 10.63
CA MET A 132 13.20 2.11 11.05
C MET A 132 13.12 3.62 10.69
N LYS A 133 14.27 4.28 10.54
CA LYS A 133 14.38 5.68 10.12
C LYS A 133 13.87 5.95 8.68
N ALA A 134 13.78 4.91 7.84
CA ALA A 134 13.39 5.03 6.44
C ALA A 134 11.88 4.82 6.19
N GLU A 135 11.09 4.55 7.23
CA GLU A 135 9.64 4.41 7.10
C GLU A 135 8.96 5.78 7.21
N ILE A 136 8.81 6.46 6.07
CA ILE A 136 7.65 7.34 5.89
C ILE A 136 6.46 6.37 5.79
N LEU A 137 5.75 6.17 6.90
CA LEU A 137 4.50 5.41 6.92
C LEU A 137 3.50 6.14 6.01
N SER A 138 3.44 5.71 4.75
CA SER A 138 2.49 6.21 3.75
C SER A 138 1.09 5.80 4.17
N GLY A 139 0.45 6.60 5.03
CA GLY A 139 -0.84 6.22 5.57
C GLY A 139 -1.56 7.36 6.26
N HIS A 140 -1.13 7.75 7.45
CA HIS A 140 -1.86 8.72 8.28
C HIS A 140 -0.85 9.54 9.07
N GLY A 141 -0.95 10.87 9.00
CA GLY A 141 -0.10 11.81 9.72
C GLY A 141 -0.33 11.84 11.24
N MET A 142 -0.35 10.67 11.88
CA MET A 142 -0.23 10.53 13.33
C MET A 142 1.14 9.93 13.64
N ASP A 143 2.07 10.79 14.05
CA ASP A 143 3.33 10.38 14.64
C ASP A 143 3.08 9.87 16.07
N PHE A 144 2.71 8.60 16.21
CA PHE A 144 2.68 7.92 17.52
C PHE A 144 4.09 7.54 18.02
N ARG A 145 5.14 8.26 17.61
CA ARG A 145 6.55 7.98 17.93
C ARG A 145 6.88 8.31 19.39
N LYS A 146 6.35 7.53 20.34
CA LYS A 146 7.10 7.26 21.57
C LYS A 146 7.75 5.88 21.40
N PRO A 147 9.07 5.81 21.18
CA PRO A 147 9.76 4.53 21.31
C PRO A 147 9.57 4.04 22.76
N MET A 148 8.94 2.87 22.93
CA MET A 148 8.69 2.28 24.25
C MET A 148 10.00 1.89 24.96
N TYR A 149 11.10 1.72 24.21
CA TYR A 149 12.40 1.26 24.72
C TYR A 149 13.58 1.93 23.99
N GLY A 150 14.75 1.99 24.66
CA GLY A 150 16.03 2.45 24.11
C GLY A 150 16.42 3.91 24.44
N LYS A 151 17.67 4.29 24.11
CA LYS A 151 18.28 5.63 24.35
C LYS A 151 17.54 6.80 23.69
N SER A 152 16.57 6.51 22.84
CA SER A 152 15.70 7.50 22.20
C SER A 152 14.60 8.02 23.14
N LYS A 153 14.32 7.30 24.25
CA LYS A 153 13.44 7.76 25.34
C LYS A 153 14.00 8.99 26.06
N ASP A 154 15.32 9.06 26.18
CA ASP A 154 16.01 10.07 26.99
C ASP A 154 16.24 11.39 26.25
N ARG A 155 15.89 11.47 24.95
CA ARG A 155 16.06 12.67 24.11
C ARG A 155 14.89 13.66 24.22
N ASN A 156 14.33 13.81 25.41
CA ASN A 156 13.42 14.91 25.71
C ASN A 156 14.26 16.18 25.89
N VAL A 157 14.38 16.98 24.82
CA VAL A 157 14.86 18.37 24.91
C VAL A 157 13.81 19.29 24.30
N PHE A 158 12.58 19.24 24.82
CA PHE A 158 11.73 20.42 24.85
C PHE A 158 11.80 20.96 26.28
N GLY A 159 12.90 21.67 26.48
CA GLY A 159 13.33 22.35 27.69
C GLY A 159 14.36 23.37 27.26
N HIS A 160 13.88 24.36 26.50
CA HIS A 160 14.29 25.75 26.33
C HIS A 160 13.60 26.32 25.09
#